data_AF-A0A941S049-F1
#
_entry.id   AF-A0A941S049-F1
#
_cell.length_a   1.000
_cell.length_b   1.000
_cell.length_c   1.000
_cell.angle_alpha   90.00
_cell.angle_beta   90.00
_cell.angle_gamma   90.00
#
_symmetry.space_group_name_H-M   'P 1'
#
loop_
_entity.id
_entity.type
_entity.pdbx_description
1 polymer ?
#
loop_
_entity_poly.entity_id
_entity_poly.type
_entity_poly.pdbx_seq_one_letter_code
_entity_poly.pdbx_strand_id
1 'polypeptide(L)'
;MNPRQRIAILLAWSIVCLAASHVAVAAPPQIPTVVTVKKLCPTCGKKIVQKLSELPHVEKATMDVEQRTLRVTCTPGGSVSPRAVWETVERGGEQPIKLHGSMGTFTTKPPK
;
A
#
# COMPACT_ATOMS: atom_id res chain seq x y z
N MET A 1 -51.24 -8.25 52.07
CA MET A 1 -51.20 -8.66 50.65
C MET A 1 -51.58 -7.45 49.82
N ASN A 2 -50.61 -6.85 49.11
CA ASN A 2 -50.83 -6.03 47.92
C ASN A 2 -49.97 -6.71 46.82
N PRO A 3 -50.55 -7.25 45.74
CA PRO A 3 -49.96 -8.37 45.01
C PRO A 3 -48.97 -8.04 43.87
N ARG A 4 -48.59 -6.78 43.62
CA ARG A 4 -47.69 -6.43 42.50
C ARG A 4 -46.27 -5.99 42.89
N GLN A 5 -45.96 -5.96 44.18
CA GLN A 5 -44.73 -5.32 44.69
C GLN A 5 -43.75 -6.34 45.31
N ARG A 6 -43.71 -7.57 44.78
CA ARG A 6 -43.01 -8.73 45.39
C ARG A 6 -42.16 -9.56 44.43
N ILE A 7 -41.64 -8.97 43.36
CA ILE A 7 -40.63 -9.63 42.51
C ILE A 7 -39.43 -8.68 42.47
N ALA A 8 -38.73 -8.45 43.57
CA ALA A 8 -37.77 -9.38 44.17
C ALA A 8 -36.80 -9.95 43.12
N ILE A 9 -35.65 -9.28 43.03
CA ILE A 9 -34.32 -9.89 42.81
C ILE A 9 -34.04 -10.33 41.37
N LEU A 10 -33.60 -9.39 40.52
CA LEU A 10 -32.86 -9.68 39.28
C LEU A 10 -31.77 -8.62 39.09
N LEU A 11 -30.72 -8.67 39.91
CA LEU A 11 -29.48 -7.89 39.71
C LEU A 11 -28.29 -8.76 40.10
N ALA A 12 -27.89 -9.67 39.21
CA ALA A 12 -26.59 -10.32 39.29
C ALA A 12 -26.16 -10.78 37.90
N TRP A 13 -24.99 -10.28 37.48
CA TRP A 13 -24.06 -10.89 36.55
C TRP A 13 -24.63 -11.43 35.23
N SER A 14 -24.30 -10.86 34.08
CA SER A 14 -22.93 -10.98 33.55
C SER A 14 -22.76 -10.03 32.37
N ILE A 15 -21.94 -9.00 32.52
CA ILE A 15 -21.34 -8.32 31.37
C ILE A 15 -20.14 -9.18 30.98
N VAL A 16 -20.38 -10.22 30.19
CA VAL A 16 -19.31 -10.87 29.43
C VAL A 16 -19.02 -9.95 28.26
N CYS A 17 -18.05 -9.04 28.45
CA CYS A 17 -17.39 -8.36 27.34
C CYS A 17 -16.69 -9.44 26.51
N LEU A 18 -17.38 -9.96 25.50
CA LEU A 18 -16.78 -10.77 24.45
C LEU A 18 -15.93 -9.82 23.60
N ALA A 19 -14.73 -9.50 24.09
CA ALA A 19 -13.71 -8.83 23.32
C ALA A 19 -13.27 -9.82 22.23
N ALA A 20 -13.94 -9.77 21.08
CA ALA A 20 -13.45 -10.40 19.86
C ALA A 20 -12.10 -9.76 19.54
N SER A 21 -11.02 -10.41 19.95
CA SER A 21 -9.68 -10.09 19.52
C SER A 21 -9.64 -10.34 18.01
N HIS A 22 -9.82 -9.28 17.23
CA HIS A 22 -9.56 -9.34 15.81
C HIS A 22 -8.04 -9.46 15.67
N VAL A 23 -7.56 -10.69 15.49
CA VAL A 23 -6.18 -10.92 15.09
C VAL A 23 -6.06 -10.28 13.71
N ALA A 24 -5.40 -9.11 13.65
CA ALA A 24 -5.00 -8.53 12.40
C ALA A 24 -4.02 -9.51 11.75
N VAL A 25 -4.51 -10.34 10.81
CA VAL A 25 -3.65 -11.15 9.95
C VAL A 25 -2.80 -10.16 9.17
N ALA A 26 -1.54 -10.03 9.56
CA ALA A 26 -0.58 -9.21 8.84
C ALA A 26 -0.53 -9.71 7.39
N ALA A 27 -0.80 -8.83 6.43
CA ALA A 27 -0.73 -9.17 5.02
C ALA A 27 0.66 -9.74 4.67
N PRO A 28 0.77 -10.71 3.75
CA PRO A 28 2.05 -11.27 3.32
C PRO A 28 3.03 -10.15 2.91
N PRO A 29 4.33 -10.30 3.17
CA PRO A 29 5.32 -9.28 2.80
C PRO A 29 5.28 -9.03 1.29
N GLN A 30 4.77 -7.88 0.87
CA GLN A 30 4.70 -7.47 -0.53
C GLN A 30 6.08 -6.94 -0.94
N ILE A 31 6.77 -7.61 -1.88
CA ILE A 31 8.01 -7.07 -2.46
C ILE A 31 7.62 -5.85 -3.30
N PRO A 32 7.98 -4.64 -2.88
CA PRO A 32 7.58 -3.42 -3.56
C PRO A 32 8.43 -3.22 -4.81
N THR A 33 7.84 -2.60 -5.82
CA THR A 33 8.60 -2.14 -6.97
C THR A 33 9.19 -0.78 -6.66
N VAL A 34 10.51 -0.65 -6.72
CA VAL A 34 11.23 0.59 -6.44
C VAL A 34 12.04 0.99 -7.67
N VAL A 35 11.86 2.24 -8.07
CA VAL A 35 12.58 2.86 -9.18
C VAL A 35 13.51 3.93 -8.63
N THR A 36 14.79 3.82 -8.94
CA THR A 36 15.78 4.88 -8.73
C THR A 36 15.91 5.70 -10.00
N VAL A 37 15.95 7.02 -9.86
CA VAL A 37 16.08 7.98 -10.97
C VAL A 37 17.37 8.79 -10.85
N LYS A 38 17.87 9.35 -11.97
CA LYS A 38 19.10 10.18 -11.97
C LYS A 38 18.98 11.40 -11.05
N LYS A 39 17.85 12.08 -11.16
CA LYS A 39 17.42 13.24 -10.38
C LYS A 39 15.95 13.03 -10.05
N LEU A 40 15.48 13.61 -8.96
CA LEU A 40 14.07 13.63 -8.63
C LEU A 40 13.67 15.06 -8.28
N CYS A 41 12.98 15.73 -9.21
CA CYS A 41 12.34 17.01 -8.97
C CYS A 41 11.09 16.77 -8.09
N PRO A 42 10.92 17.44 -6.93
CA PRO A 42 9.78 17.21 -6.05
C PRO A 42 8.42 17.38 -6.73
N THR A 43 8.30 18.36 -7.62
CA THR A 43 7.04 18.63 -8.34
C THR A 43 6.78 17.62 -9.45
N CYS A 44 7.81 17.19 -10.19
CA CYS A 44 7.68 16.12 -11.18
C CYS A 44 7.37 14.79 -10.49
N GLY A 45 8.07 14.49 -9.39
CA GLY A 45 7.88 13.32 -8.56
C GLY A 45 6.44 13.18 -8.06
N LYS A 46 5.82 14.26 -7.56
CA LYS A 46 4.40 14.25 -7.15
C LYS A 46 3.47 13.84 -8.30
N LYS A 47 3.69 14.39 -9.51
CA LYS A 47 2.91 14.04 -10.70
C LYS A 47 3.14 12.58 -11.12
N ILE A 48 4.36 12.08 -11.00
CA ILE A 48 4.68 10.67 -11.29
C ILE A 48 3.99 9.76 -10.29
N VAL A 49 4.07 10.07 -8.98
CA VAL A 49 3.40 9.29 -7.92
C VAL A 49 1.90 9.19 -8.20
N GLN A 50 1.25 10.29 -8.57
CA GLN A 50 -0.16 10.26 -8.93
C GLN A 50 -0.43 9.29 -10.09
N LYS A 51 0.34 9.40 -11.19
CA LYS A 51 0.19 8.51 -12.36
C LYS A 51 0.53 7.05 -12.04
N LEU A 52 1.45 6.79 -11.12
CA LEU A 52 1.80 5.44 -10.67
C LEU A 52 0.66 4.83 -9.85
N SER A 53 0.00 5.62 -9.00
CA SER A 53 -1.17 5.19 -8.23
C SER A 53 -2.38 4.86 -9.11
N GLU A 54 -2.44 5.39 -10.34
CA GLU A 54 -3.50 5.10 -11.32
C GLU A 54 -3.24 3.78 -12.08
N LEU A 55 -2.06 3.15 -11.93
CA LEU A 55 -1.77 1.87 -12.59
C LEU A 55 -2.58 0.73 -11.96
N PRO A 56 -2.96 -0.29 -12.76
CA PRO A 56 -3.68 -1.46 -12.26
C PRO A 56 -2.94 -2.14 -11.10
N HIS A 57 -3.70 -2.57 -10.10
CA HIS A 57 -3.23 -3.26 -8.90
C HIS A 57 -2.31 -2.45 -7.98
N VAL A 58 -2.06 -1.16 -8.24
CA VAL A 58 -1.30 -0.32 -7.33
C VAL A 58 -2.19 0.10 -6.16
N GLU A 59 -1.79 -0.27 -4.96
CA GLU A 59 -2.44 0.18 -3.72
C GLU A 59 -1.86 1.53 -3.28
N LYS A 60 -0.54 1.70 -3.45
CA LYS A 60 0.16 2.90 -3.00
C LYS A 60 1.39 3.17 -3.86
N ALA A 61 1.55 4.43 -4.26
CA ALA A 61 2.82 4.94 -4.75
C ALA A 61 3.36 6.04 -3.83
N THR A 62 4.68 6.06 -3.60
CA THR A 62 5.36 7.09 -2.82
C THR A 62 6.66 7.50 -3.52
N MET A 63 7.22 8.63 -3.10
CA MET A 63 8.53 9.08 -3.54
C MET A 63 9.39 9.45 -2.33
N ASP A 64 10.70 9.29 -2.50
CA ASP A 64 11.72 9.76 -1.60
C ASP A 64 12.70 10.61 -2.41
N VAL A 65 12.68 11.92 -2.16
CA VAL A 65 13.49 12.91 -2.88
C VAL A 65 14.97 12.76 -2.55
N GLU A 66 15.30 12.44 -1.29
CA GLU A 66 16.68 12.31 -0.83
C GLU A 66 17.33 11.07 -1.44
N GLN A 67 16.62 9.94 -1.42
CA GLN A 67 17.07 8.69 -2.02
C GLN A 67 16.90 8.66 -3.54
N ARG A 68 16.21 9.65 -4.12
CA ARG A 68 15.84 9.71 -5.55
C ARG A 68 15.11 8.43 -6.00
N THR A 69 14.16 7.99 -5.19
CA THR A 69 13.39 6.78 -5.46
C THR A 69 11.89 7.04 -5.54
N LEU A 70 11.22 6.23 -6.35
CA LEU A 70 9.77 6.07 -6.34
C LEU A 70 9.47 4.63 -5.98
N ARG A 71 8.48 4.41 -5.12
CA ARG A 71 8.08 3.08 -4.63
C ARG A 71 6.63 2.84 -4.98
N VAL A 72 6.34 1.65 -5.48
CA VAL A 72 5.02 1.16 -5.86
C VAL A 72 4.75 -0.12 -5.07
N THR A 73 3.71 -0.09 -4.25
CA THR A 73 3.17 -1.26 -3.54
C THR A 73 1.88 -1.68 -4.22
N CYS A 74 1.78 -2.95 -4.56
CA CYS A 74 0.57 -3.51 -5.17
C CYS A 74 -0.38 -4.05 -4.10
N THR A 75 -1.66 -4.13 -4.43
CA THR A 75 -2.66 -4.87 -3.65
C THR A 75 -2.25 -6.33 -3.48
N PRO A 76 -2.65 -7.03 -2.40
CA PRO A 76 -2.33 -8.44 -2.20
C PRO A 76 -2.68 -9.30 -3.42
N GLY A 77 -1.71 -10.09 -3.91
CA GLY A 77 -1.85 -10.94 -5.10
C GLY A 77 -1.83 -10.20 -6.43
N GLY A 78 -1.79 -8.87 -6.41
CA GLY A 78 -1.63 -8.02 -7.59
C GLY A 78 -0.17 -7.83 -7.99
N SER A 79 0.04 -7.51 -9.27
CA SER A 79 1.36 -7.17 -9.81
C SER A 79 1.27 -5.99 -10.76
N VAL A 80 2.30 -5.16 -10.78
CA VAL A 80 2.44 -4.07 -11.74
C VAL A 80 3.53 -4.41 -12.75
N SER A 81 3.32 -4.06 -14.03
CA SER A 81 4.34 -4.24 -15.06
C SER A 81 5.57 -3.34 -14.78
N PRO A 82 6.78 -3.89 -14.66
CA PRO A 82 8.02 -3.12 -14.54
C PRO A 82 8.17 -2.09 -15.65
N ARG A 83 7.75 -2.47 -16.87
CA ARG A 83 7.81 -1.58 -18.03
C ARG A 83 6.83 -0.42 -17.91
N ALA A 84 5.59 -0.67 -17.48
CA ALA A 84 4.61 0.39 -17.28
C ALA A 84 5.05 1.40 -16.22
N VAL A 85 5.67 0.92 -15.13
CA VAL A 85 6.27 1.79 -14.11
C VAL A 85 7.40 2.61 -14.73
N TRP A 86 8.33 1.97 -15.43
CA TRP A 86 9.45 2.66 -16.09
C TRP A 86 9.01 3.76 -17.04
N GLU A 87 8.06 3.46 -17.94
CA GLU A 87 7.53 4.42 -18.91
C GLU A 87 6.73 5.55 -18.25
N THR A 88 6.07 5.28 -17.13
CA THR A 88 5.36 6.32 -16.36
C THR A 88 6.33 7.33 -15.76
N VAL A 89 7.47 6.87 -15.27
CA VAL A 89 8.53 7.75 -14.76
C VAL A 89 9.13 8.59 -15.89
N GLU A 90 9.44 7.99 -17.04
CA GLU A 90 9.92 8.72 -18.23
C GLU A 90 8.91 9.77 -18.73
N ARG A 91 7.63 9.41 -18.82
CA ARG A 91 6.54 10.34 -19.18
C ARG A 91 6.34 11.45 -18.16
N GLY A 92 6.83 11.27 -16.94
CA GLY A 92 6.85 12.30 -15.90
C GLY A 92 8.06 13.22 -15.95
N GLY A 93 8.98 13.02 -16.90
CA GLY A 93 10.17 13.84 -17.09
C GLY A 93 11.38 13.40 -16.26
N GLU A 94 11.31 12.27 -15.57
CA GLU A 94 12.46 11.72 -14.84
C GLU A 94 13.09 10.54 -15.58
N GLN A 95 14.38 10.30 -15.35
CA GLN A 95 15.14 9.24 -16.02
C GLN A 95 15.41 8.09 -15.05
N PRO A 96 14.75 6.92 -15.20
CA PRO A 96 15.07 5.74 -14.41
C PRO A 96 16.48 5.24 -14.72
N ILE A 97 17.20 4.80 -13.67
CA ILE A 97 18.51 4.14 -13.78
C ILE A 97 18.50 2.72 -13.22
N LYS A 98 17.53 2.42 -12.35
CA LYS A 98 17.34 1.10 -11.77
C LYS A 98 15.89 0.93 -11.40
N LEU A 99 15.34 -0.25 -11.65
CA LEU A 99 14.04 -0.69 -11.17
C LEU A 99 14.24 -2.07 -10.54
N HIS A 100 13.74 -2.28 -9.33
CA HIS A 100 13.72 -3.60 -8.70
C HIS A 100 12.34 -3.90 -8.15
N GLY A 101 11.86 -5.13 -8.29
CA GLY A 101 10.56 -5.57 -7.79
C GLY A 101 10.43 -7.09 -7.86
N SER A 102 9.20 -7.60 -7.65
CA SER A 102 8.89 -9.03 -7.70
C SER A 102 9.27 -9.70 -9.04
N MET A 103 9.26 -8.94 -10.13
CA MET A 103 9.61 -9.41 -11.48
C MET A 103 11.12 -9.31 -11.80
N GLY A 104 11.96 -8.95 -10.83
CA GLY A 104 13.40 -8.88 -11.00
C GLY A 104 13.96 -7.46 -10.90
N THR A 105 15.23 -7.32 -11.29
CA THR A 105 15.98 -6.06 -11.29
C THR A 105 16.38 -5.69 -12.71
N PHE A 106 16.18 -4.42 -13.06
CA PHE A 106 16.43 -3.87 -14.39
C PHE A 106 17.26 -2.59 -14.25
N THR A 107 18.36 -2.50 -15.01
CA THR A 107 19.20 -1.30 -15.12
C THR A 107 19.01 -0.56 -16.44
N THR A 108 18.23 -1.16 -17.34
CA THR A 108 17.73 -0.58 -18.58
C THR A 108 16.22 -0.76 -18.65
N LYS A 109 15.58 -0.11 -19.62
CA LYS A 109 14.13 -0.25 -19.82
C LYS A 109 13.73 -1.73 -19.93
N PRO A 110 12.79 -2.22 -19.11
CA PRO A 110 12.36 -3.62 -19.15
C PRO A 110 11.79 -3.99 -20.53
N PRO A 111 11.92 -5.27 -20.94
CA PRO A 111 11.32 -5.76 -22.18
C PRO A 111 9.79 -5.63 -22.14
N LYS A 112 9.18 -5.71 -23.33
CA LYS A 112 7.71 -5.71 -23.47
C LYS A 112 7.11 -7.00 -22.91
#